data_AF-I3ZWR2-F1
#
_entry.id   AF-I3ZWR2-F1
#
_cell.length_a   1.000
_cell.length_b   1.000
_cell.length_c   1.000
_cell.angle_alpha   90.00
_cell.angle_beta   90.00
_cell.angle_gamma   90.00
#
_symmetry.space_group_name_H-M   'P 1'
#
loop_
_entity.id
_entity.type
_entity.pdbx_description
1 polymer ?
#
loop_
_entity_poly.entity_id
_entity_poly.type
_entity_poly.pdbx_seq_one_letter_code
_entity_poly.pdbx_strand_id
1 'polypeptide(L)'
;MKSWELRRKVGFLVLALTSWAFLAQTDIENATFATTVAFILLLFAWTDYFSFVIYIAPAFGAIAGLFAGNFDGIYYGIPTGLAFVLFALLMSRNREKLATLVFLLTLPLAVVNAHLYPVSSAIVWTFIGLMVGLIENAVIEEMAGGDVLIIALYFMALGPLAFIPTALQTFTGRALFEKVFDDVSAYPVGPAMFVIALPLFLATPGLVENHYLPEWLFYAHFHGLQSPGWAFFVGLGAMFLSGYATSLGDDDPIAAIMGLTAGLVVGMVVLVGLVLLGMYVEGLGHEGLSTLLALGALALSLFAWLFSAVSLAPLHYEGKSSIPPHLWFWGLNAVALLLSVPLLPKLWRPGEGTFITALLVALFFLVALGEERKELGPLWTGLLALMALLAGLWTGLGVQSVLG
;
A
#
# COMPACT_ATOMS: atom_id res chain seq x y z
N MET A 1 -29.98 14.67 -15.71
CA MET A 1 -29.14 14.01 -14.69
C MET A 1 -27.84 14.79 -14.66
N LYS A 2 -27.41 15.27 -13.50
CA LYS A 2 -26.13 16.00 -13.41
C LYS A 2 -24.99 15.02 -13.73
N SER A 3 -23.92 15.46 -14.40
CA SER A 3 -22.81 14.59 -14.84
C SER A 3 -22.24 13.73 -13.70
N TRP A 4 -22.15 14.30 -12.48
CA TRP A 4 -21.66 13.61 -11.29
C TRP A 4 -22.58 12.47 -10.81
N GLU A 5 -23.91 12.58 -10.96
CA GLU A 5 -24.85 11.51 -10.58
C GLU A 5 -24.68 10.28 -11.48
N LEU A 6 -24.38 10.50 -12.77
CA LEU A 6 -24.08 9.42 -13.70
C LEU A 6 -22.76 8.75 -13.33
N ARG A 7 -21.69 9.53 -13.12
CA ARG A 7 -20.37 9.04 -12.69
C ARG A 7 -20.49 8.13 -11.48
N ARG A 8 -21.19 8.58 -10.43
CA ARG A 8 -21.39 7.81 -9.19
C ARG A 8 -22.14 6.49 -9.39
N LYS A 9 -23.17 6.45 -10.24
CA LYS A 9 -23.92 5.22 -10.56
C LYS A 9 -23.05 4.23 -11.35
N VAL A 10 -22.28 4.74 -12.30
CA VAL A 10 -21.32 3.92 -13.06
C VAL A 10 -20.24 3.40 -12.12
N GLY A 11 -19.68 4.24 -11.25
CA GLY A 11 -18.69 3.83 -10.24
C GLY A 11 -19.22 2.75 -9.30
N PHE A 12 -20.46 2.88 -8.80
CA PHE A 12 -21.11 1.82 -8.01
C PHE A 12 -21.16 0.49 -8.77
N LEU A 13 -21.61 0.52 -10.02
CA LEU A 13 -21.76 -0.68 -10.83
C LEU A 13 -20.39 -1.31 -11.13
N VAL A 14 -19.38 -0.50 -11.45
CA VAL A 14 -18.01 -0.97 -11.65
C VAL A 14 -17.46 -1.61 -10.37
N LEU A 15 -17.58 -0.96 -9.21
CA LEU A 15 -17.13 -1.52 -7.93
C LEU A 15 -17.88 -2.81 -7.59
N ALA A 16 -19.20 -2.87 -7.80
CA ALA A 16 -20.01 -4.05 -7.56
C ALA A 16 -19.62 -5.23 -8.45
N LEU A 17 -19.40 -4.99 -9.76
CA LEU A 17 -18.96 -6.01 -10.69
C LEU A 17 -17.55 -6.51 -10.35
N THR A 18 -16.61 -5.61 -10.09
CA THR A 18 -15.26 -5.94 -9.63
C THR A 18 -15.30 -6.76 -8.33
N SER A 19 -16.12 -6.36 -7.36
CA SER A 19 -16.30 -7.10 -6.10
C SER A 19 -16.83 -8.50 -6.36
N TRP A 20 -17.85 -8.62 -7.23
CA TRP A 20 -18.41 -9.91 -7.60
C TRP A 20 -17.39 -10.82 -8.29
N ALA A 21 -16.63 -10.30 -9.26
CA ALA A 21 -15.56 -11.05 -9.92
C ALA A 21 -14.55 -11.59 -8.92
N PHE A 22 -14.08 -10.73 -8.00
CA PHE A 22 -13.16 -11.13 -6.95
C PHE A 22 -13.72 -12.28 -6.11
N LEU A 23 -14.95 -12.15 -5.61
CA LEU A 23 -15.59 -13.16 -4.77
C LEU A 23 -15.90 -14.45 -5.52
N ALA A 24 -16.25 -14.38 -6.80
CA ALA A 24 -16.57 -15.54 -7.63
C ALA A 24 -15.34 -16.36 -8.02
N GLN A 25 -14.17 -15.71 -8.14
CA GLN A 25 -12.92 -16.35 -8.57
C GLN A 25 -11.97 -16.68 -7.42
N THR A 26 -12.24 -16.18 -6.21
CA THR A 26 -11.39 -16.42 -5.04
C THR A 26 -12.03 -17.46 -4.13
N ASP A 27 -11.33 -18.57 -3.92
CA ASP A 27 -11.72 -19.57 -2.94
C ASP A 27 -11.32 -19.12 -1.53
N ILE A 28 -12.31 -18.90 -0.67
CA ILE A 28 -12.12 -18.48 0.73
C ILE A 28 -11.44 -19.58 1.54
N GLU A 29 -11.71 -20.86 1.24
CA GLU A 29 -11.16 -21.98 2.01
C GLU A 29 -9.65 -22.14 1.78
N ASN A 30 -9.17 -21.72 0.61
CA ASN A 30 -7.77 -21.78 0.21
C ASN A 30 -7.15 -20.39 0.02
N ALA A 31 -7.61 -19.39 0.77
CA ALA A 31 -7.15 -18.02 0.66
C ALA A 31 -5.63 -17.92 0.94
N THR A 32 -4.90 -17.45 -0.08
CA THR A 32 -3.49 -17.06 0.02
C THR A 32 -3.33 -15.78 0.85
N PHE A 33 -2.10 -15.42 1.21
CA PHE A 33 -1.85 -14.16 1.91
C PHE A 33 -2.33 -12.96 1.08
N ALA A 34 -1.99 -12.90 -0.21
CA ALA A 34 -2.40 -11.79 -1.06
C ALA A 34 -3.92 -11.67 -1.23
N THR A 35 -4.65 -12.79 -1.33
CA THR A 35 -6.12 -12.78 -1.41
C THR A 35 -6.76 -12.40 -0.09
N THR A 36 -6.17 -12.81 1.05
CA THR A 36 -6.59 -12.34 2.39
C THR A 36 -6.48 -10.82 2.50
N VAL A 37 -5.37 -10.24 2.02
CA VAL A 37 -5.21 -8.77 1.97
C VAL A 37 -6.24 -8.15 1.02
N ALA A 38 -6.52 -8.76 -0.13
CA ALA A 38 -7.53 -8.28 -1.06
C ALA A 38 -8.96 -8.28 -0.45
N PHE A 39 -9.32 -9.25 0.40
CA PHE A 39 -10.58 -9.22 1.15
C PHE A 39 -10.65 -8.01 2.09
N ILE A 40 -9.56 -7.73 2.81
CA ILE A 40 -9.48 -6.56 3.71
C ILE A 40 -9.62 -5.26 2.88
N LEU A 41 -8.92 -5.16 1.75
CA LEU A 41 -8.99 -4.02 0.85
C LEU A 41 -10.37 -3.85 0.21
N LEU A 42 -11.07 -4.94 -0.09
CA LEU A 42 -12.45 -4.91 -0.58
C LEU A 42 -13.39 -4.32 0.48
N LEU A 43 -13.23 -4.70 1.75
CA LEU A 43 -14.01 -4.10 2.84
C LEU A 43 -13.73 -2.60 2.93
N PHE A 44 -12.47 -2.17 2.88
CA PHE A 44 -12.11 -0.76 2.88
C PHE A 44 -12.65 -0.01 1.67
N ALA A 45 -12.62 -0.62 0.47
CA ALA A 45 -13.16 -0.01 -0.73
C ALA A 45 -14.66 0.30 -0.59
N TRP A 46 -15.44 -0.59 0.04
CA TRP A 46 -16.86 -0.35 0.28
C TRP A 46 -17.11 0.65 1.42
N THR A 47 -16.39 0.56 2.53
CA THR A 47 -16.55 1.54 3.63
C THR A 47 -16.19 2.94 3.16
N ASP A 48 -15.12 3.07 2.38
CA ASP A 48 -14.69 4.36 1.83
C ASP A 48 -15.66 4.87 0.75
N TYR A 49 -16.18 3.99 -0.12
CA TYR A 49 -17.21 4.37 -1.09
C TYR A 49 -18.45 4.98 -0.40
N PHE A 50 -18.96 4.35 0.66
CA PHE A 50 -20.17 4.82 1.33
C PHE A 50 -19.92 5.98 2.29
N SER A 51 -18.92 5.85 3.15
CA SER A 51 -18.69 6.75 4.27
C SER A 51 -17.58 7.76 4.04
N PHE A 52 -16.77 7.62 2.98
CA PHE A 52 -15.61 8.47 2.71
C PHE A 52 -14.62 8.49 3.90
N VAL A 53 -14.51 7.33 4.57
CA VAL A 53 -13.70 7.13 5.76
C VAL A 53 -13.05 5.77 5.69
N ILE A 54 -11.74 5.74 5.90
CA ILE A 54 -10.98 4.53 6.21
C ILE A 54 -10.59 4.59 7.67
N TYR A 55 -11.12 3.67 8.46
CA TYR A 55 -10.82 3.60 9.88
C TYR A 55 -9.37 3.14 10.07
N ILE A 56 -8.56 4.02 10.68
CA ILE A 56 -7.14 3.78 10.96
C ILE A 56 -6.93 2.55 11.83
N ALA A 57 -7.75 2.36 12.88
CA ALA A 57 -7.55 1.27 13.82
C ALA A 57 -7.66 -0.13 13.17
N PRO A 58 -8.72 -0.46 12.40
CA PRO A 58 -8.76 -1.70 11.62
C PRO A 58 -7.61 -1.86 10.62
N ALA A 59 -7.23 -0.78 9.91
CA ALA A 59 -6.17 -0.85 8.92
C ALA A 59 -4.79 -1.08 9.56
N PHE A 60 -4.51 -0.42 10.68
CA PHE A 60 -3.30 -0.63 11.47
C PHE A 60 -3.28 -2.03 12.08
N GLY A 61 -4.43 -2.49 12.62
CA GLY A 61 -4.60 -3.87 13.09
C GLY A 61 -4.30 -4.90 12.00
N ALA A 62 -4.76 -4.67 10.77
CA ALA A 62 -4.45 -5.53 9.63
C ALA A 62 -2.93 -5.59 9.36
N ILE A 63 -2.24 -4.45 9.26
CA ILE A 63 -0.79 -4.42 9.02
C ILE A 63 -0.04 -5.12 10.16
N ALA A 64 -0.33 -4.76 11.41
CA ALA A 64 0.33 -5.33 12.59
C ALA A 64 0.11 -6.85 12.70
N GLY A 65 -1.13 -7.31 12.43
CA GLY A 65 -1.46 -8.72 12.37
C GLY A 65 -0.68 -9.44 11.27
N LEU A 66 -0.68 -8.91 10.04
CA LEU A 66 0.03 -9.51 8.92
C LEU A 66 1.54 -9.55 9.14
N PHE A 67 2.11 -8.56 9.83
CA PHE A 67 3.49 -8.56 10.29
C PHE A 67 3.73 -9.71 11.27
N ALA A 68 2.95 -9.78 12.35
CA ALA A 68 3.08 -10.86 13.35
C ALA A 68 2.82 -12.26 12.78
N GLY A 69 2.03 -12.36 11.71
CA GLY A 69 1.82 -13.62 11.00
C GLY A 69 2.99 -14.07 10.14
N ASN A 70 4.01 -13.22 9.95
CA ASN A 70 5.17 -13.47 9.10
C ASN A 70 6.47 -12.99 9.77
N PHE A 71 6.76 -13.53 10.97
CA PHE A 71 7.93 -13.12 11.77
C PHE A 71 9.26 -13.27 11.02
N ASP A 72 9.44 -14.36 10.25
CA ASP A 72 10.64 -14.56 9.44
C ASP A 72 10.79 -13.42 8.43
N GLY A 73 9.69 -13.05 7.78
CA GLY A 73 9.65 -11.93 6.85
C GLY A 73 10.08 -10.62 7.49
N ILE A 74 9.73 -10.37 8.76
CA ILE A 74 10.17 -9.14 9.44
C ILE A 74 11.67 -9.17 9.75
N TYR A 75 12.20 -10.31 10.21
CA TYR A 75 13.63 -10.45 10.50
C TYR A 75 14.49 -10.18 9.27
N TYR A 76 14.14 -10.79 8.13
CA TYR A 76 14.84 -10.55 6.87
C TYR A 76 14.51 -9.18 6.24
N GLY A 77 13.41 -8.55 6.64
CA GLY A 77 13.02 -7.20 6.24
C GLY A 77 13.80 -6.06 6.93
N ILE A 78 14.65 -6.36 7.93
CA ILE A 78 15.37 -5.34 8.73
C ILE A 78 16.12 -4.31 7.89
N PRO A 79 16.86 -4.65 6.81
CA PRO A 79 17.56 -3.64 6.01
C PRO A 79 16.63 -2.57 5.44
N THR A 80 15.49 -2.98 4.89
CA THR A 80 14.45 -2.07 4.39
C THR A 80 13.78 -1.32 5.54
N GLY A 81 13.53 -1.99 6.66
CA GLY A 81 13.02 -1.36 7.88
C GLY A 81 13.93 -0.24 8.38
N LEU A 82 15.25 -0.43 8.39
CA LEU A 82 16.21 0.61 8.79
C LEU A 82 16.18 1.82 7.85
N ALA A 83 16.03 1.57 6.54
CA ALA A 83 15.80 2.65 5.57
C ALA A 83 14.47 3.39 5.86
N PHE A 84 13.42 2.67 6.28
CA PHE A 84 12.17 3.27 6.74
C PHE A 84 12.35 4.12 8.01
N VAL A 85 13.12 3.68 8.99
CA VAL A 85 13.44 4.48 10.19
C VAL A 85 14.18 5.76 9.80
N LEU A 86 15.16 5.67 8.90
CA LEU A 86 15.87 6.85 8.40
C LEU A 86 14.93 7.79 7.65
N PHE A 87 14.05 7.25 6.81
CA PHE A 87 13.01 8.01 6.13
C PHE A 87 12.11 8.75 7.13
N ALA A 88 11.57 8.06 8.14
CA ALA A 88 10.71 8.63 9.17
C ALA A 88 11.42 9.74 9.97
N LEU A 89 12.70 9.53 10.32
CA LEU A 89 13.53 10.53 10.98
C LEU A 89 13.76 11.78 10.13
N LEU A 90 13.87 11.64 8.81
CA LEU A 90 14.02 12.76 7.90
C LEU A 90 12.70 13.51 7.71
N MET A 91 11.59 12.78 7.58
CA MET A 91 10.25 13.36 7.52
C MET A 91 9.93 14.16 8.79
N SER A 92 10.21 13.61 9.97
CA SER A 92 9.95 14.30 11.25
C SER A 92 10.82 15.54 11.49
N ARG A 93 11.89 15.70 10.71
CA ARG A 93 12.79 16.87 10.75
C ARG A 93 12.58 17.81 9.56
N ASN A 94 11.44 17.71 8.87
CA ASN A 94 11.10 18.49 7.69
C ASN A 94 12.19 18.42 6.59
N ARG A 95 12.73 17.23 6.34
CA ARG A 95 13.74 16.97 5.29
C ARG A 95 13.17 16.08 4.19
N GLU A 96 11.98 16.42 3.67
CA GLU A 96 11.23 15.56 2.74
C GLU A 96 11.99 15.23 1.45
N LYS A 97 12.80 16.16 0.91
CA LYS A 97 13.67 15.87 -0.26
C LYS A 97 14.67 14.75 0.00
N LEU A 98 15.28 14.74 1.19
CA LEU A 98 16.21 13.68 1.59
C LEU A 98 15.44 12.40 1.91
N ALA A 99 14.27 12.50 2.54
CA ALA A 99 13.40 11.35 2.78
C ALA A 99 13.00 10.68 1.44
N THR A 100 12.61 11.46 0.45
CA THR A 100 12.29 10.98 -0.91
C THR A 100 13.48 10.33 -1.58
N LEU A 101 14.69 10.89 -1.42
CA LEU A 101 15.90 10.24 -1.90
C LEU A 101 16.14 8.89 -1.22
N VAL A 102 15.93 8.80 0.10
CA VAL A 102 15.98 7.53 0.84
C VAL A 102 14.97 6.53 0.28
N PHE A 103 13.72 6.96 0.04
CA PHE A 103 12.70 6.13 -0.61
C PHE A 103 13.18 5.60 -1.97
N LEU A 104 13.69 6.46 -2.85
CA LEU A 104 14.18 6.05 -4.17
C LEU A 104 15.34 5.06 -4.08
N LEU A 105 16.26 5.25 -3.13
CA LEU A 105 17.35 4.30 -2.87
C LEU A 105 16.87 3.00 -2.22
N THR A 106 15.71 3.02 -1.56
CA THR A 106 15.11 1.84 -0.95
C THR A 106 14.45 0.92 -1.98
N LEU A 107 14.03 1.43 -3.15
CA LEU A 107 13.48 0.59 -4.22
C LEU A 107 14.43 -0.52 -4.72
N PRO A 108 15.69 -0.23 -5.12
CA PRO A 108 16.62 -1.29 -5.50
C PRO A 108 16.99 -2.17 -4.30
N LEU A 109 17.08 -1.60 -3.08
CA LEU A 109 17.30 -2.38 -1.86
C LEU A 109 16.15 -3.39 -1.63
N ALA A 110 14.91 -2.98 -1.84
CA ALA A 110 13.73 -3.82 -1.69
C ALA A 110 13.75 -5.00 -2.67
N VAL A 111 14.11 -4.74 -3.93
CA VAL A 111 14.27 -5.78 -4.95
C VAL A 111 15.37 -6.78 -4.57
N VAL A 112 16.55 -6.28 -4.16
CA VAL A 112 17.67 -7.14 -3.72
C VAL A 112 17.28 -7.94 -2.49
N ASN A 113 16.62 -7.32 -1.51
CA ASN A 113 16.22 -7.99 -0.28
C ASN A 113 15.19 -9.09 -0.54
N ALA A 114 14.17 -8.82 -1.35
CA ALA A 114 13.19 -9.82 -1.77
C ALA A 114 13.83 -10.97 -2.59
N HIS A 115 14.87 -10.68 -3.37
CA HIS A 115 15.59 -11.72 -4.11
C HIS A 115 16.40 -12.64 -3.20
N LEU A 116 17.10 -12.08 -2.21
CA LEU A 116 17.91 -12.85 -1.25
C LEU A 116 17.05 -13.59 -0.23
N TYR A 117 15.95 -12.97 0.21
CA TYR A 117 15.05 -13.48 1.24
C TYR A 117 13.59 -13.33 0.81
N PRO A 118 13.07 -14.23 -0.06
CA PRO A 118 11.71 -14.15 -0.61
C PRO A 118 10.59 -14.01 0.45
N VAL A 119 10.77 -14.65 1.60
CA VAL A 119 9.83 -14.60 2.74
C VAL A 119 9.60 -13.19 3.28
N SER A 120 10.56 -12.28 3.07
CA SER A 120 10.48 -10.87 3.48
C SER A 120 9.75 -9.97 2.49
N SER A 121 9.48 -10.44 1.26
CA SER A 121 8.92 -9.62 0.18
C SER A 121 7.71 -8.78 0.62
N ALA A 122 6.71 -9.39 1.25
CA ALA A 122 5.51 -8.69 1.73
C ALA A 122 5.84 -7.56 2.72
N ILE A 123 6.73 -7.81 3.68
CA ILE A 123 7.12 -6.85 4.71
C ILE A 123 7.93 -5.70 4.09
N VAL A 124 8.91 -6.04 3.25
CA VAL A 124 9.74 -5.08 2.52
C VAL A 124 8.88 -4.15 1.67
N TRP A 125 7.94 -4.69 0.91
CA TRP A 125 7.06 -3.87 0.08
C TRP A 125 6.03 -3.10 0.92
N THR A 126 5.61 -3.60 2.08
CA THR A 126 4.80 -2.79 3.01
C THR A 126 5.52 -1.50 3.41
N PHE A 127 6.81 -1.57 3.75
CA PHE A 127 7.60 -0.37 4.06
C PHE A 127 7.69 0.59 2.87
N ILE A 128 7.85 0.07 1.65
CA ILE A 128 7.79 0.89 0.44
C ILE A 128 6.43 1.57 0.31
N GLY A 129 5.33 0.84 0.48
CA GLY A 129 3.98 1.39 0.41
C GLY A 129 3.71 2.45 1.48
N LEU A 130 4.22 2.27 2.70
CA LEU A 130 4.17 3.30 3.75
C LEU A 130 4.95 4.55 3.35
N MET A 131 6.16 4.42 2.79
CA MET A 131 6.90 5.59 2.28
C MET A 131 6.13 6.31 1.17
N VAL A 132 5.55 5.57 0.23
CA VAL A 132 4.74 6.13 -0.87
C VAL A 132 3.53 6.88 -0.32
N GLY A 133 2.76 6.25 0.57
CA GLY A 133 1.59 6.88 1.18
C GLY A 133 1.94 8.11 2.02
N LEU A 134 3.03 8.06 2.79
CA LEU A 134 3.49 9.22 3.58
C LEU A 134 3.98 10.37 2.71
N ILE A 135 4.70 10.09 1.61
CA ILE A 135 5.09 11.12 0.63
C ILE A 135 3.84 11.68 -0.05
N GLU A 136 2.92 10.84 -0.50
CA GLU A 136 1.71 11.29 -1.19
C GLU A 136 0.86 12.18 -0.29
N ASN A 137 0.68 11.79 0.97
CA ASN A 137 0.01 12.60 1.96
C ASN A 137 0.74 13.92 2.28
N ALA A 138 2.09 13.91 2.34
CA ALA A 138 2.87 15.13 2.53
C ALA A 138 2.83 16.08 1.32
N VAL A 139 2.77 15.53 0.10
CA VAL A 139 2.83 16.29 -1.16
C VAL A 139 1.48 16.85 -1.57
N ILE A 140 0.42 16.06 -1.39
CA ILE A 140 -0.93 16.39 -1.85
C ILE A 140 -1.73 17.11 -0.75
N GLU A 141 -1.40 16.89 0.54
CA GLU A 141 -2.07 17.50 1.71
C GLU A 141 -3.61 17.28 1.77
N GLU A 142 -4.18 16.42 0.93
CA GLU A 142 -5.62 16.13 0.84
C GLU A 142 -5.99 14.66 1.16
N MET A 143 -5.02 13.82 1.51
CA MET A 143 -5.28 12.41 1.80
C MET A 143 -5.75 12.18 3.23
N ALA A 144 -6.70 11.25 3.41
CA ALA A 144 -7.08 10.81 4.74
C ALA A 144 -6.00 9.88 5.31
N GLY A 145 -5.78 9.91 6.62
CA GLY A 145 -4.72 9.08 7.22
C GLY A 145 -4.87 7.56 7.01
N GLY A 146 -6.08 7.09 6.75
CA GLY A 146 -6.33 5.69 6.38
C GLY A 146 -5.81 5.33 4.97
N ASP A 147 -5.66 6.30 4.07
CA ASP A 147 -5.18 6.09 2.69
C ASP A 147 -3.74 5.56 2.69
N VAL A 148 -2.89 6.09 3.57
CA VAL A 148 -1.50 5.66 3.75
C VAL A 148 -1.43 4.16 4.08
N LEU A 149 -2.35 3.68 4.93
CA LEU A 149 -2.39 2.28 5.37
C LEU A 149 -2.90 1.35 4.27
N ILE A 150 -3.91 1.75 3.51
CA ILE A 150 -4.39 0.91 2.40
C ILE A 150 -3.34 0.83 1.28
N ILE A 151 -2.61 1.91 0.98
CA ILE A 151 -1.50 1.88 0.02
C ILE A 151 -0.45 0.87 0.49
N ALA A 152 -0.08 0.89 1.78
CA ALA A 152 0.84 -0.09 2.34
C ALA A 152 0.35 -1.54 2.17
N LEU A 153 -0.95 -1.81 2.37
CA LEU A 153 -1.55 -3.11 2.14
C LEU A 153 -1.53 -3.53 0.66
N TYR A 154 -1.76 -2.61 -0.28
CA TYR A 154 -1.62 -2.91 -1.71
C TYR A 154 -0.19 -3.33 -2.05
N PHE A 155 0.81 -2.59 -1.57
CA PHE A 155 2.21 -2.95 -1.78
C PHE A 155 2.60 -4.26 -1.07
N MET A 156 2.06 -4.52 0.11
CA MET A 156 2.27 -5.77 0.83
C MET A 156 1.84 -6.98 0.01
N ALA A 157 0.71 -6.89 -0.70
CA ALA A 157 0.16 -7.99 -1.48
C ALA A 157 0.72 -8.06 -2.90
N LEU A 158 0.75 -6.93 -3.62
CA LEU A 158 1.10 -6.85 -5.04
C LEU A 158 2.57 -6.48 -5.29
N GLY A 159 3.38 -6.30 -4.24
CA GLY A 159 4.78 -5.88 -4.36
C GLY A 159 4.92 -4.62 -5.22
N PRO A 160 5.80 -4.58 -6.23
CA PRO A 160 5.96 -3.42 -7.09
C PRO A 160 4.76 -3.18 -8.02
N LEU A 161 3.90 -4.16 -8.26
CA LEU A 161 2.72 -3.95 -9.12
C LEU A 161 1.72 -2.98 -8.49
N ALA A 162 1.79 -2.75 -7.17
CA ALA A 162 0.99 -1.75 -6.47
C ALA A 162 1.22 -0.31 -6.95
N PHE A 163 2.36 -0.01 -7.60
CA PHE A 163 2.55 1.29 -8.26
C PHE A 163 1.50 1.57 -9.33
N ILE A 164 0.93 0.55 -9.96
CA ILE A 164 -0.12 0.69 -10.98
C ILE A 164 -1.41 1.26 -10.36
N PRO A 165 -2.08 0.58 -9.39
CA PRO A 165 -3.27 1.14 -8.76
C PRO A 165 -2.99 2.46 -8.04
N THR A 166 -1.83 2.63 -7.38
CA THR A 166 -1.50 3.90 -6.70
C THR A 166 -1.37 5.06 -7.68
N ALA A 167 -0.68 4.91 -8.80
CA ALA A 167 -0.56 6.01 -9.77
C ALA A 167 -1.87 6.30 -10.50
N LEU A 168 -2.67 5.26 -10.76
CA LEU A 168 -3.89 5.39 -11.57
C LEU A 168 -5.15 5.71 -10.74
N GLN A 169 -5.03 5.75 -9.41
CA GLN A 169 -6.14 6.06 -8.50
C GLN A 169 -6.76 7.44 -8.74
N THR A 170 -5.96 8.45 -9.09
CA THR A 170 -6.48 9.80 -9.34
C THR A 170 -7.37 9.84 -10.56
N PHE A 171 -7.00 9.11 -11.61
CA PHE A 171 -7.82 9.03 -12.81
C PHE A 171 -9.13 8.32 -12.51
N THR A 172 -9.05 7.11 -11.94
CA THR A 172 -10.22 6.28 -11.60
C THR A 172 -11.16 6.94 -10.60
N GLY A 173 -10.59 7.51 -9.54
CA GLY A 173 -11.28 8.30 -8.54
C GLY A 173 -12.08 9.44 -9.16
N ARG A 174 -11.43 10.31 -9.94
CA ARG A 174 -12.09 11.47 -10.55
C ARG A 174 -13.16 11.11 -11.57
N ALA A 175 -13.00 10.06 -12.38
CA ALA A 175 -14.07 9.74 -13.34
C ALA A 175 -15.20 8.92 -12.73
N LEU A 176 -14.95 8.01 -11.81
CA LEU A 176 -15.95 7.04 -11.34
C LEU A 176 -16.51 7.35 -9.95
N PHE A 177 -15.71 7.93 -9.07
CA PHE A 177 -16.01 8.01 -7.63
C PHE A 177 -16.01 9.43 -7.05
N GLU A 178 -15.82 10.44 -7.89
CA GLU A 178 -15.80 11.86 -7.52
C GLU A 178 -17.06 12.27 -6.73
N LYS A 179 -16.82 12.95 -5.62
CA LYS A 179 -17.80 13.60 -4.77
C LYS A 179 -17.42 15.07 -4.64
N VAL A 180 -18.41 15.94 -4.78
CA VAL A 180 -18.24 17.39 -4.59
C VAL A 180 -18.78 17.76 -3.22
N PHE A 181 -17.92 18.31 -2.37
CA PHE A 181 -18.23 18.82 -1.04
C PHE A 181 -17.92 20.30 -1.01
N ASP A 182 -18.93 21.16 -0.82
CA ASP A 182 -18.74 22.62 -0.62
C ASP A 182 -17.70 23.25 -1.56
N ASP A 183 -17.84 22.97 -2.88
CA ASP A 183 -16.97 23.41 -3.99
C ASP A 183 -15.57 22.75 -4.09
N VAL A 184 -15.24 21.79 -3.22
CA VAL A 184 -14.04 20.94 -3.32
C VAL A 184 -14.41 19.59 -3.92
N SER A 185 -13.68 19.16 -4.96
CA SER A 185 -13.83 17.82 -5.55
C SER A 185 -12.83 16.86 -4.91
N ALA A 186 -13.34 15.75 -4.37
CA ALA A 186 -12.53 14.68 -3.78
C ALA A 186 -13.07 13.30 -4.20
N TYR A 187 -12.28 12.25 -4.05
CA TYR A 187 -12.72 10.89 -4.38
C TYR A 187 -12.25 9.88 -3.31
N PRO A 188 -13.01 8.80 -3.08
CA PRO A 188 -12.61 7.73 -2.17
C PRO A 188 -11.49 6.90 -2.81
N VAL A 189 -10.34 6.82 -2.14
CA VAL A 189 -9.12 6.17 -2.62
C VAL A 189 -9.28 4.65 -2.66
N GLY A 190 -9.94 4.07 -1.66
CA GLY A 190 -10.17 2.62 -1.55
C GLY A 190 -10.76 1.99 -2.81
N PRO A 191 -11.95 2.41 -3.29
CA PRO A 191 -12.56 1.86 -4.50
C PRO A 191 -11.82 2.26 -5.78
N ALA A 192 -11.19 3.44 -5.82
CA ALA A 192 -10.39 3.88 -6.96
C ALA A 192 -9.22 2.93 -7.21
N MET A 193 -8.47 2.58 -6.17
CA MET A 193 -7.38 1.61 -6.26
C MET A 193 -7.88 0.18 -6.51
N PHE A 194 -8.94 -0.25 -5.81
CA PHE A 194 -9.37 -1.66 -5.81
C PHE A 194 -9.78 -2.13 -7.22
N VAL A 195 -10.48 -1.28 -7.96
CA VAL A 195 -10.94 -1.58 -9.31
C VAL A 195 -9.76 -1.78 -10.29
N ILE A 196 -8.67 -1.05 -10.11
CA ILE A 196 -7.44 -1.21 -10.92
C ILE A 196 -6.63 -2.41 -10.45
N ALA A 197 -6.63 -2.67 -9.15
CA ALA A 197 -5.84 -3.73 -8.54
C ALA A 197 -6.41 -5.12 -8.79
N LEU A 198 -7.73 -5.27 -8.98
CA LEU A 198 -8.37 -6.58 -9.14
C LEU A 198 -7.71 -7.46 -10.23
N PRO A 199 -7.52 -6.99 -11.48
CA PRO A 199 -6.85 -7.80 -12.50
C PRO A 199 -5.46 -8.27 -12.08
N LEU A 200 -4.73 -7.45 -11.31
CA LEU A 200 -3.42 -7.82 -10.81
C LEU A 200 -3.53 -8.94 -9.76
N PHE A 201 -4.49 -8.84 -8.84
CA PHE A 201 -4.74 -9.90 -7.85
C PHE A 201 -5.05 -11.23 -8.51
N LEU A 202 -5.94 -11.23 -9.51
CA LEU A 202 -6.38 -12.45 -10.20
C LEU A 202 -5.29 -13.00 -11.13
N ALA A 203 -4.50 -12.15 -11.78
CA ALA A 203 -3.54 -12.60 -12.78
C ALA A 203 -2.15 -12.94 -12.24
N THR A 204 -1.75 -12.39 -11.09
CA THR A 204 -0.39 -12.59 -10.55
C THR A 204 -0.02 -14.07 -10.40
N PRO A 205 -0.89 -14.96 -9.86
CA PRO A 205 -0.60 -16.39 -9.79
C PRO A 205 -0.22 -16.99 -11.16
N GLY A 206 -1.08 -16.79 -12.16
CA GLY A 206 -0.83 -17.30 -13.52
C GLY A 206 0.38 -16.65 -14.20
N LEU A 207 0.67 -15.37 -13.92
CA LEU A 207 1.86 -14.72 -14.46
C LEU A 207 3.17 -15.28 -13.87
N VAL A 208 3.17 -15.71 -12.62
CA VAL A 208 4.34 -16.35 -11.99
C VAL A 208 4.49 -17.79 -12.47
N GLU A 209 3.39 -18.56 -12.54
CA GLU A 209 3.38 -19.92 -13.07
C GLU A 209 3.92 -19.99 -14.51
N ASN A 210 3.58 -19.00 -15.34
CA ASN A 210 4.09 -18.87 -16.71
C ASN A 210 5.47 -18.19 -16.81
N HIS A 211 6.17 -18.00 -15.69
CA HIS A 211 7.50 -17.39 -15.59
C HIS A 211 7.60 -15.97 -16.17
N TYR A 212 6.49 -15.24 -16.23
CA TYR A 212 6.47 -13.83 -16.62
C TYR A 212 6.80 -12.90 -15.47
N LEU A 213 6.54 -13.33 -14.24
CA LEU A 213 6.90 -12.67 -13.01
C LEU A 213 7.72 -13.62 -12.13
N PRO A 214 8.72 -13.11 -11.40
CA PRO A 214 9.51 -13.95 -10.51
C PRO A 214 8.75 -14.27 -9.22
N GLU A 215 8.68 -15.55 -8.85
CA GLU A 215 8.02 -16.01 -7.61
C GLU A 215 8.60 -15.34 -6.35
N TRP A 216 9.93 -15.14 -6.29
CA TRP A 216 10.59 -14.54 -5.13
C TRP A 216 10.08 -13.13 -4.79
N LEU A 217 9.57 -12.42 -5.78
CA LEU A 217 9.04 -11.06 -5.63
C LEU A 217 7.59 -11.05 -5.14
N PHE A 218 6.84 -12.11 -5.46
CA PHE A 218 5.42 -12.30 -5.15
C PHE A 218 5.21 -13.50 -4.23
N TYR A 219 6.17 -13.77 -3.35
CA TYR A 219 6.18 -14.96 -2.50
C TYR A 219 4.86 -15.13 -1.71
N ALA A 220 4.29 -14.00 -1.27
CA ALA A 220 3.02 -13.90 -0.55
C ALA A 220 1.77 -14.29 -1.38
N HIS A 221 1.86 -14.40 -2.70
CA HIS A 221 0.76 -14.92 -3.52
C HIS A 221 0.66 -16.44 -3.45
N PHE A 222 1.74 -17.15 -3.09
CA PHE A 222 1.81 -18.62 -3.13
C PHE A 222 1.87 -19.23 -1.73
N HIS A 223 2.21 -18.42 -0.72
CA HIS A 223 2.41 -18.87 0.64
C HIS A 223 1.37 -18.22 1.56
N GLY A 224 0.79 -19.04 2.44
CA GLY A 224 -0.11 -18.54 3.48
C GLY A 224 0.65 -17.79 4.58
N LEU A 225 -0.09 -17.23 5.53
CA LEU A 225 0.48 -16.72 6.77
C LEU A 225 1.18 -17.85 7.52
N GLN A 226 2.45 -17.66 7.90
CA GLN A 226 3.21 -18.65 8.66
C GLN A 226 2.58 -18.91 10.04
N SER A 227 2.01 -17.86 10.64
CA SER A 227 1.41 -17.91 11.97
C SER A 227 0.06 -17.17 12.02
N PRO A 228 -1.03 -17.76 11.47
CA PRO A 228 -2.34 -17.11 11.41
C PRO A 228 -2.90 -16.74 12.79
N GLY A 229 -2.67 -17.57 13.81
CA GLY A 229 -3.11 -17.30 15.18
C GLY A 229 -2.47 -16.04 15.76
N TRP A 230 -1.15 -15.88 15.61
CA TRP A 230 -0.44 -14.66 16.01
C TRP A 230 -0.92 -13.44 15.24
N ALA A 231 -1.17 -13.60 13.94
CA ALA A 231 -1.70 -12.52 13.12
C ALA A 231 -3.05 -12.01 13.65
N PHE A 232 -3.95 -12.93 14.01
CA PHE A 232 -5.25 -12.57 14.58
C PHE A 232 -5.13 -11.85 15.92
N PHE A 233 -4.41 -12.42 16.89
CA PHE A 233 -4.32 -11.84 18.24
C PHE A 233 -3.58 -10.52 18.26
N VAL A 234 -2.46 -10.41 17.53
CA VAL A 234 -1.71 -9.16 17.43
C VAL A 234 -2.51 -8.11 16.66
N GLY A 235 -3.17 -8.50 15.57
CA GLY A 235 -4.00 -7.57 14.80
C GLY A 235 -5.16 -7.00 15.62
N LEU A 236 -5.85 -7.86 16.38
CA LEU A 236 -6.92 -7.44 17.28
C LEU A 236 -6.39 -6.55 18.41
N GLY A 237 -5.28 -6.93 19.05
CA GLY A 237 -4.62 -6.11 20.07
C GLY A 237 -4.20 -4.74 19.54
N ALA A 238 -3.57 -4.69 18.36
CA ALA A 238 -3.15 -3.46 17.70
C ALA A 238 -4.35 -2.58 17.30
N MET A 239 -5.46 -3.18 16.87
CA MET A 239 -6.71 -2.44 16.59
C MET A 239 -7.25 -1.78 17.86
N PHE A 240 -7.31 -2.48 18.99
CA PHE A 240 -7.76 -1.90 20.26
C PHE A 240 -6.80 -0.80 20.77
N LEU A 241 -5.49 -1.05 20.71
CA LEU A 241 -4.49 -0.09 21.17
C LEU A 241 -4.47 1.19 20.30
N SER A 242 -4.56 1.05 18.98
CA SER A 242 -4.63 2.21 18.07
C SER A 242 -5.94 2.98 18.21
N GLY A 243 -7.07 2.30 18.40
CA GLY A 243 -8.35 2.94 18.70
C GLY A 243 -8.31 3.71 20.03
N TYR A 244 -7.64 3.17 21.05
CA TYR A 244 -7.43 3.86 22.31
C TYR A 244 -6.48 5.05 22.17
N ALA A 245 -5.36 4.89 21.46
CA ALA A 245 -4.38 5.96 21.24
C ALA A 245 -5.00 7.15 20.48
N THR A 246 -5.78 6.89 19.43
CA THR A 246 -6.48 7.94 18.68
C THR A 246 -7.56 8.63 19.54
N SER A 247 -8.17 7.94 20.50
CA SER A 247 -9.11 8.54 21.45
C SER A 247 -8.47 9.46 22.50
N LEU A 248 -7.15 9.33 22.73
CA LEU A 248 -6.42 10.12 23.72
C LEU A 248 -5.94 11.48 23.21
N GLY A 249 -6.21 11.84 21.95
CA GLY A 249 -6.04 13.21 21.45
C GLY A 249 -4.70 13.51 20.79
N ASP A 250 -4.08 12.55 20.10
CA ASP A 250 -3.08 12.90 19.09
C ASP A 250 -3.81 13.46 17.87
N ASP A 251 -3.58 14.75 17.57
CA ASP A 251 -4.23 15.48 16.48
C ASP A 251 -3.80 15.00 15.08
N ASP A 252 -2.75 14.17 14.98
CA ASP A 252 -2.25 13.63 13.71
C ASP A 252 -2.07 12.09 13.77
N PRO A 253 -3.07 11.31 13.29
CA PRO A 253 -2.97 9.86 13.28
C PRO A 253 -1.88 9.32 12.33
N ILE A 254 -1.46 10.10 11.33
CA ILE A 254 -0.49 9.69 10.32
C ILE A 254 0.91 9.74 10.92
N ALA A 255 1.18 10.81 11.67
CA ALA A 255 2.33 10.95 12.54
C ALA A 255 2.46 9.73 13.48
N ALA A 256 1.38 9.37 14.17
CA ALA A 256 1.36 8.22 15.05
C ALA A 256 1.65 6.89 14.31
N ILE A 257 1.08 6.66 13.12
CA ILE A 257 1.37 5.48 12.30
C ILE A 257 2.85 5.39 11.92
N MET A 258 3.43 6.49 11.44
CA MET A 258 4.84 6.56 11.06
C MET A 258 5.73 6.26 12.26
N GLY A 259 5.46 6.91 13.40
CA GLY A 259 6.14 6.69 14.66
C GLY A 259 6.06 5.23 15.12
N LEU A 260 4.85 4.68 15.24
CA LEU A 260 4.62 3.30 15.70
C LEU A 260 5.35 2.28 14.83
N THR A 261 5.31 2.47 13.51
CA THR A 261 5.98 1.56 12.56
C THR A 261 7.50 1.69 12.66
N ALA A 262 8.05 2.91 12.70
CA ALA A 262 9.49 3.13 12.81
C ALA A 262 10.01 2.60 14.15
N GLY A 263 9.27 2.84 15.23
CA GLY A 263 9.60 2.30 16.53
C GLY A 263 9.56 0.76 16.54
N LEU A 264 8.61 0.12 15.85
CA LEU A 264 8.56 -1.35 15.78
C LEU A 264 9.87 -1.89 15.21
N VAL A 265 10.34 -1.29 14.11
CA VAL A 265 11.64 -1.66 13.52
C VAL A 265 12.78 -1.43 14.50
N VAL A 266 12.83 -0.27 15.17
CA VAL A 266 13.89 0.02 16.15
C VAL A 266 13.87 -0.99 17.29
N GLY A 267 12.70 -1.28 17.85
CA GLY A 267 12.50 -2.29 18.89
C GLY A 267 12.99 -3.66 18.43
N MET A 268 12.67 -4.06 17.20
CA MET A 268 13.15 -5.32 16.63
C MET A 268 14.66 -5.37 16.45
N VAL A 269 15.28 -4.28 15.97
CA VAL A 269 16.74 -4.20 15.84
C VAL A 269 17.41 -4.31 17.20
N VAL A 270 16.87 -3.64 18.22
CA VAL A 270 17.34 -3.76 19.61
C VAL A 270 17.18 -5.19 20.13
N LEU A 271 16.02 -5.82 19.88
CA LEU A 271 15.75 -7.20 20.28
C LEU A 271 16.78 -8.15 19.65
N VAL A 272 16.97 -8.09 18.33
CA VAL A 272 17.93 -8.93 17.61
C VAL A 272 19.35 -8.70 18.13
N GLY A 273 19.77 -7.44 18.29
CA GLY A 273 21.10 -7.12 18.82
C GLY A 273 21.34 -7.69 20.21
N LEU A 274 20.35 -7.59 21.10
CA LEU A 274 20.45 -8.10 22.47
C LEU A 274 20.35 -9.63 22.54
N VAL A 275 19.57 -10.27 21.67
CA VAL A 275 19.53 -11.74 21.56
C VAL A 275 20.88 -12.28 21.07
N LEU A 276 21.48 -11.67 20.04
CA LEU A 276 22.81 -12.04 19.56
C LEU A 276 23.88 -11.86 20.64
N LEU A 277 23.79 -10.78 21.42
CA LEU A 277 24.66 -10.58 22.58
C LEU A 277 24.45 -11.67 23.64
N GLY A 278 23.20 -12.04 23.92
CA GLY A 278 22.85 -13.13 24.82
C GLY A 278 23.45 -14.47 24.38
N MET A 279 23.33 -14.82 23.09
CA MET A 279 23.92 -16.02 22.51
C MET A 279 25.46 -16.02 22.62
N TYR A 280 26.09 -14.87 22.39
CA TYR A 280 27.53 -14.71 22.57
C TYR A 280 27.95 -14.93 24.03
N VAL A 281 27.22 -14.34 24.98
CA VAL A 281 27.45 -14.50 26.43
C VAL A 281 27.24 -15.94 26.89
N GLU A 282 26.23 -16.64 26.36
CA GLU A 282 26.02 -18.06 26.60
C GLU A 282 27.22 -18.87 26.10
N GLY A 283 27.75 -18.56 24.91
CA GLY A 283 28.97 -19.16 24.38
C GLY A 283 30.21 -18.95 25.25
N LEU A 284 30.22 -17.94 26.13
CA LEU A 284 31.26 -17.72 27.14
C LEU A 284 31.03 -18.49 28.45
N GLY A 285 29.98 -19.32 28.53
CA GLY A 285 29.63 -20.13 29.71
C GLY A 285 28.79 -19.40 30.76
N HIS A 286 28.12 -18.29 30.39
CA HIS A 286 27.32 -17.48 31.31
C HIS A 286 25.80 -17.63 31.08
N GLU A 287 25.28 -18.85 31.19
CA GLU A 287 23.86 -19.20 30.92
C GLU A 287 22.84 -18.38 31.75
N GLY A 288 23.16 -18.09 33.02
CA GLY A 288 22.29 -17.27 33.87
C GLY A 288 22.20 -15.81 33.39
N LEU A 289 23.29 -15.28 32.84
CA LEU A 289 23.36 -13.91 32.34
C LEU A 289 22.74 -13.79 30.94
N SER A 290 22.88 -14.81 30.09
CA SER A 290 22.21 -14.86 28.77
C SER A 290 20.69 -14.87 28.91
N THR A 291 20.15 -15.62 29.88
CA THR A 291 18.71 -15.66 30.18
C THR A 291 18.20 -14.30 30.65
N LEU A 292 18.94 -13.62 31.53
CA LEU A 292 18.59 -12.26 31.98
C LEU A 292 18.69 -11.24 30.84
N LEU A 293 19.68 -11.37 29.95
CA LEU A 293 19.79 -10.54 28.76
C LEU A 293 18.63 -10.76 27.80
N ALA A 294 18.18 -12.00 27.60
CA ALA A 294 17.03 -12.30 26.75
C ALA A 294 15.72 -11.68 27.30
N LEU A 295 15.49 -11.76 28.62
CA LEU A 295 14.35 -11.10 29.26
C LEU A 295 14.48 -9.57 29.22
N GLY A 296 15.67 -9.04 29.48
CA GLY A 296 15.97 -7.62 29.35
C GLY A 296 15.80 -7.10 27.91
N ALA A 297 16.05 -7.94 26.91
CA ALA A 297 15.88 -7.62 25.51
C ALA A 297 14.43 -7.31 25.15
N LEU A 298 13.47 -8.05 25.72
CA LEU A 298 12.04 -7.77 25.54
C LEU A 298 11.64 -6.42 26.14
N ALA A 299 12.09 -6.13 27.36
CA ALA A 299 11.79 -4.85 28.02
C ALA A 299 12.44 -3.66 27.29
N LEU A 300 13.71 -3.79 26.90
CA LEU A 300 14.46 -2.74 26.21
C LEU A 300 13.97 -2.52 24.77
N SER A 301 13.60 -3.58 24.06
CA SER A 301 13.00 -3.45 22.72
C SER A 301 11.64 -2.76 22.78
N LEU A 302 10.82 -3.07 23.79
CA LEU A 302 9.55 -2.37 24.00
C LEU A 302 9.75 -0.89 24.38
N PHE A 303 10.74 -0.59 25.21
CA PHE A 303 11.07 0.80 25.53
C PHE A 303 11.62 1.56 24.31
N ALA A 304 12.49 0.93 23.54
CA ALA A 304 13.03 1.50 22.30
C ALA A 304 11.91 1.73 21.28
N TRP A 305 10.97 0.79 21.15
CA TRP A 305 9.78 0.96 20.34
C TRP A 305 8.97 2.17 20.77
N LEU A 306 8.58 2.25 22.05
CA LEU A 306 7.74 3.33 22.55
C LEU A 306 8.44 4.69 22.43
N PHE A 307 9.72 4.76 22.81
CA PHE A 307 10.51 5.99 22.73
C PHE A 307 10.64 6.47 21.28
N SER A 308 10.95 5.58 20.34
CA SER A 308 11.05 5.92 18.93
C SER A 308 9.68 6.25 18.34
N ALA A 309 8.61 5.58 18.76
CA ALA A 309 7.27 5.88 18.30
C ALA A 309 6.85 7.30 18.65
N VAL A 310 7.11 7.74 19.88
CA VAL A 310 6.83 9.12 20.30
C VAL A 310 7.78 10.11 19.64
N SER A 311 9.08 9.79 19.57
CA SER A 311 10.09 10.72 19.06
C SER A 311 10.03 10.94 17.55
N LEU A 312 9.53 9.95 16.81
CA LEU A 312 9.39 9.97 15.35
C LEU A 312 7.95 10.24 14.90
N ALA A 313 7.00 10.37 15.83
CA ALA A 313 5.64 10.73 15.47
C ALA A 313 5.54 12.06 14.72
N PRO A 314 6.12 13.19 15.18
CA PRO A 314 5.79 14.49 14.63
C PRO A 314 6.01 14.57 13.12
N LEU A 315 4.94 14.77 12.34
CA LEU A 315 5.01 15.20 10.95
C LEU A 315 4.93 16.72 10.94
N HIS A 316 5.97 17.37 10.40
CA HIS A 316 5.98 18.82 10.31
C HIS A 316 5.30 19.24 9.00
N TYR A 317 4.05 19.70 9.08
CA TYR A 317 3.35 20.31 7.96
C TYR A 317 3.57 21.83 7.98
N GLU A 318 4.42 22.33 7.08
CA GLU A 318 4.55 23.78 6.85
C GLU A 318 3.52 24.33 5.83
N GLY A 319 2.52 23.51 5.46
CA GLY A 319 1.48 23.85 4.47
C GLY A 319 2.00 24.04 3.05
N LYS A 320 3.23 23.57 2.78
CA LYS A 320 3.88 23.52 1.48
C LYS A 320 4.91 22.39 1.48
N SER A 321 4.62 21.31 0.76
CA SER A 321 5.64 20.31 0.47
C SER A 321 6.85 20.92 -0.26
N SER A 322 8.04 20.52 0.19
CA SER A 322 9.31 20.84 -0.46
C SER A 322 9.52 20.08 -1.78
N ILE A 323 8.69 19.07 -2.05
CA ILE A 323 8.67 18.29 -3.29
C ILE A 323 7.61 18.89 -4.21
N PRO A 324 7.96 19.29 -5.44
CA PRO A 324 6.96 19.74 -6.40
C PRO A 324 5.95 18.63 -6.71
N PRO A 325 4.63 18.84 -6.52
CA PRO A 325 3.62 17.78 -6.68
C PRO A 325 3.63 17.10 -8.05
N HIS A 326 3.89 17.88 -9.10
CA HIS A 326 3.99 17.35 -10.45
C HIS A 326 5.14 16.34 -10.62
N LEU A 327 6.29 16.52 -9.94
CA LEU A 327 7.41 15.57 -10.05
C LEU A 327 7.05 14.22 -9.43
N TRP A 328 6.39 14.25 -8.27
CA TRP A 328 5.89 13.04 -7.62
C TRP A 328 4.85 12.33 -8.49
N PHE A 329 3.85 13.09 -8.95
CA PHE A 329 2.80 12.60 -9.84
C PHE A 329 3.36 11.95 -11.11
N TRP A 330 4.27 12.62 -11.82
CA TRP A 330 4.86 12.08 -13.04
C TRP A 330 5.79 10.90 -12.77
N GLY A 331 6.50 10.89 -11.65
CA GLY A 331 7.32 9.77 -11.21
C GLY A 331 6.50 8.50 -11.03
N LEU A 332 5.39 8.57 -10.27
CA LEU A 332 4.47 7.44 -10.08
C LEU A 332 3.87 6.95 -11.40
N ASN A 333 3.39 7.87 -12.24
CA ASN A 333 2.83 7.53 -13.55
C ASN A 333 3.85 6.88 -14.49
N ALA A 334 5.11 7.32 -14.46
CA ALA A 334 6.17 6.71 -15.24
C ALA A 334 6.44 5.26 -14.80
N VAL A 335 6.47 4.98 -13.49
CA VAL A 335 6.62 3.62 -12.97
C VAL A 335 5.41 2.76 -13.35
N ALA A 336 4.19 3.27 -13.19
CA ALA A 336 2.98 2.56 -13.58
C ALA A 336 2.95 2.24 -15.08
N LEU A 337 3.40 3.16 -15.94
CA LEU A 337 3.55 2.92 -17.37
C LEU A 337 4.56 1.79 -17.65
N LEU A 338 5.74 1.86 -17.04
CA LEU A 338 6.80 0.86 -17.20
C LEU A 338 6.35 -0.54 -16.78
N LEU A 339 5.53 -0.65 -15.75
CA LEU A 339 4.96 -1.92 -15.30
C LEU A 339 3.76 -2.36 -16.14
N SER A 340 2.90 -1.43 -16.58
CA SER A 340 1.68 -1.75 -17.31
C SER A 340 1.94 -2.24 -18.74
N VAL A 341 2.85 -1.57 -19.47
CA VAL A 341 3.13 -1.87 -20.89
C VAL A 341 3.50 -3.35 -21.14
N PRO A 342 4.40 -3.98 -20.38
CA PRO A 342 4.74 -5.40 -20.60
C PRO A 342 3.67 -6.37 -20.08
N LEU A 343 2.81 -5.96 -19.15
CA LEU A 343 1.80 -6.82 -18.55
C LEU A 343 0.50 -6.86 -19.36
N LEU A 344 0.03 -5.72 -19.85
CA LEU A 344 -1.25 -5.62 -20.56
C LEU A 344 -1.37 -6.62 -21.72
N PRO A 345 -0.36 -6.83 -22.60
CA PRO A 345 -0.46 -7.82 -23.68
C PRO A 345 -0.60 -9.27 -23.18
N LYS A 346 -0.06 -9.58 -22.00
CA LYS A 346 -0.12 -10.92 -21.40
C LYS A 346 -1.47 -11.21 -20.75
N LEU A 347 -2.12 -10.16 -20.26
CA LEU A 347 -3.46 -10.23 -19.68
C LEU A 347 -4.55 -10.11 -20.74
N TRP A 348 -4.19 -9.70 -21.95
CA TRP A 348 -5.12 -9.48 -23.03
C TRP A 348 -5.58 -10.78 -23.67
N ARG A 349 -6.90 -11.04 -23.61
CA ARG A 349 -7.54 -12.11 -24.38
C ARG A 349 -8.26 -11.51 -25.59
N PRO A 350 -7.75 -11.71 -26.83
CA PRO A 350 -8.44 -11.23 -28.03
C PRO A 350 -9.74 -12.01 -28.24
N GLY A 351 -10.88 -11.31 -28.25
CA GLY A 351 -12.19 -11.88 -28.64
C GLY A 351 -13.38 -11.62 -27.71
N GLU A 352 -13.18 -11.04 -26.52
CA GLU A 352 -14.18 -11.11 -25.42
C GLU A 352 -14.72 -9.75 -24.95
N GLY A 353 -14.91 -8.76 -25.84
CA GLY A 353 -15.47 -7.46 -25.45
C GLY A 353 -14.61 -6.62 -24.48
N THR A 354 -13.45 -7.14 -24.07
CA THR A 354 -12.38 -6.46 -23.31
C THR A 354 -12.03 -5.11 -23.89
N PHE A 355 -11.75 -5.09 -25.20
CA PHE A 355 -11.38 -3.87 -25.90
C PHE A 355 -12.46 -2.81 -25.80
N ILE A 356 -13.71 -3.21 -25.98
CA ILE A 356 -14.84 -2.27 -25.99
C ILE A 356 -15.08 -1.74 -24.58
N THR A 357 -15.07 -2.60 -23.55
CA THR A 357 -15.27 -2.18 -22.17
C THR A 357 -14.12 -1.28 -21.70
N ALA A 358 -12.88 -1.68 -21.94
CA ALA A 358 -11.70 -0.89 -21.65
C ALA A 358 -11.68 0.45 -22.40
N LEU A 359 -12.03 0.45 -23.70
CA LEU A 359 -12.08 1.64 -24.53
C LEU A 359 -13.21 2.58 -24.08
N LEU A 360 -14.37 2.05 -23.71
CA LEU A 360 -15.48 2.85 -23.19
C LEU A 360 -15.13 3.50 -21.86
N VAL A 361 -14.49 2.75 -20.96
CA VAL A 361 -14.01 3.30 -19.69
C VAL A 361 -12.90 4.33 -19.93
N ALA A 362 -11.95 4.05 -20.83
CA ALA A 362 -10.91 5.00 -21.23
C ALA A 362 -11.47 6.28 -21.87
N LEU A 363 -12.49 6.15 -22.74
CA LEU A 363 -13.18 7.29 -23.34
C LEU A 363 -13.90 8.12 -22.28
N PHE A 364 -14.52 7.47 -21.30
CA PHE A 364 -15.12 8.14 -20.15
C PHE A 364 -14.07 8.93 -19.34
N PHE A 365 -12.88 8.36 -19.13
CA PHE A 365 -11.76 9.07 -18.51
C PHE A 365 -11.27 10.26 -19.34
N LEU A 366 -11.13 10.11 -20.65
CA LEU A 366 -10.69 11.19 -21.53
C LEU A 366 -11.69 12.36 -21.54
N VAL A 367 -12.99 12.08 -21.42
CA VAL A 367 -14.03 13.10 -21.27
C VAL A 367 -13.92 13.80 -19.92
N ALA A 368 -13.68 13.06 -18.83
CA ALA A 368 -13.49 13.63 -17.49
C ALA A 368 -12.26 14.56 -17.42
N LEU A 369 -11.17 14.21 -18.11
CA LEU A 369 -9.95 15.04 -18.20
C LEU A 369 -10.09 16.29 -19.08
N GLY A 370 -11.18 16.42 -19.85
CA GLY A 370 -11.37 17.55 -20.77
C GLY A 370 -11.38 18.91 -20.08
N GLU A 371 -11.70 18.95 -18.79
CA GLU A 371 -11.72 20.17 -17.97
C GLU A 371 -10.31 20.63 -17.57
N GLU A 372 -9.40 19.70 -17.26
CA GLU A 372 -7.99 19.98 -16.88
C GLU A 372 -7.06 20.27 -18.07
N ARG A 373 -7.45 19.85 -19.28
CA ARG A 373 -6.67 20.07 -20.52
C ARG A 373 -6.41 21.54 -20.85
N LYS A 374 -7.25 22.46 -20.36
CA LYS A 374 -7.19 23.87 -20.75
C LYS A 374 -5.94 24.60 -20.26
N GLU A 375 -5.24 24.03 -19.28
CA GLU A 375 -4.09 24.66 -18.63
C GLU A 375 -2.75 23.99 -18.96
N LEU A 376 -2.77 22.85 -19.65
CA LEU A 376 -1.59 22.03 -19.89
C LEU A 376 -1.11 22.07 -21.34
N GLY A 377 0.21 22.08 -21.54
CA GLY A 377 0.82 21.96 -22.86
C GLY A 377 0.47 20.63 -23.57
N PRO A 378 0.65 20.53 -24.90
CA PRO A 378 0.22 19.38 -25.70
C PRO A 378 0.88 18.06 -25.29
N LEU A 379 2.15 18.09 -24.89
CA LEU A 379 2.89 16.91 -24.42
C LEU A 379 2.27 16.34 -23.13
N TRP A 380 2.03 17.20 -22.14
CA TRP A 380 1.43 16.81 -20.86
C TRP A 380 -0.01 16.32 -21.03
N THR A 381 -0.77 16.96 -21.91
CA THR A 381 -2.11 16.52 -22.30
C THR A 381 -2.09 15.12 -22.93
N GLY A 382 -1.11 14.85 -23.80
CA GLY A 382 -0.93 13.52 -24.41
C GLY A 382 -0.59 12.44 -23.38
N LEU A 383 0.28 12.77 -22.41
CA LEU A 383 0.63 11.84 -21.33
C LEU A 383 -0.55 11.58 -20.39
N LEU A 384 -1.32 12.60 -20.00
CA LEU A 384 -2.55 12.40 -19.21
C LEU A 384 -3.56 11.53 -19.96
N ALA A 385 -3.72 11.73 -21.27
CA ALA A 385 -4.59 10.91 -22.10
C ALA A 385 -4.15 9.44 -22.12
N LEU A 386 -2.84 9.19 -22.18
CA LEU A 386 -2.27 7.85 -22.11
C LEU A 386 -2.52 7.21 -20.74
N MET A 387 -2.32 7.93 -19.64
CA MET A 387 -2.58 7.41 -18.28
C MET A 387 -4.05 7.10 -18.06
N ALA A 388 -4.94 7.96 -18.54
CA ALA A 388 -6.38 7.70 -18.55
C ALA A 388 -6.76 6.46 -19.36
N LEU A 389 -6.14 6.27 -20.53
CA LEU A 389 -6.32 5.06 -21.32
C LEU A 389 -5.88 3.81 -20.56
N LEU A 390 -4.72 3.87 -19.89
CA LEU A 390 -4.23 2.77 -19.04
C LEU A 390 -5.17 2.47 -17.88
N ALA A 391 -5.64 3.49 -17.16
CA ALA A 391 -6.63 3.34 -16.09
C ALA A 391 -7.92 2.67 -16.60
N GLY A 392 -8.39 3.06 -17.78
CA GLY A 392 -9.54 2.44 -18.43
C GLY A 392 -9.30 1.00 -18.84
N LEU A 393 -8.12 0.67 -19.36
CA LEU A 393 -7.73 -0.70 -19.70
C LEU A 393 -7.71 -1.60 -18.47
N TRP A 394 -7.05 -1.19 -17.38
CA TRP A 394 -7.02 -1.97 -16.14
C TRP A 394 -8.42 -2.15 -15.53
N THR A 395 -9.21 -1.07 -15.45
CA THR A 395 -10.60 -1.15 -14.97
C THR A 395 -11.44 -2.10 -15.82
N GLY A 396 -11.29 -2.01 -17.15
CA GLY A 396 -12.02 -2.86 -18.10
C GLY A 396 -11.67 -4.34 -17.96
N LEU A 397 -10.40 -4.68 -17.73
CA LEU A 397 -9.98 -6.06 -17.43
C LEU A 397 -10.65 -6.59 -16.15
N GLY A 398 -10.80 -5.72 -15.14
CA GLY A 398 -11.43 -6.09 -13.87
C GLY A 398 -12.90 -6.45 -14.06
N VAL A 399 -13.64 -5.60 -14.79
CA VAL A 399 -15.05 -5.85 -15.10
C VAL A 399 -15.24 -7.09 -16.00
N GLN A 400 -14.36 -7.27 -16.97
CA GLN A 400 -14.47 -8.38 -17.92
C GLN A 400 -14.26 -9.75 -17.26
N SER A 401 -13.50 -9.81 -16.17
CA SER A 401 -13.36 -11.04 -15.38
C SER A 401 -14.69 -11.57 -14.80
N VAL A 402 -15.77 -10.78 -14.81
CA VAL A 402 -17.13 -11.24 -14.49
C VAL A 402 -17.83 -11.96 -15.67
N LEU A 403 -17.47 -11.62 -16.91
CA LEU A 403 -18.21 -11.99 -18.12
C LEU A 403 -17.70 -13.26 -18.81
N GLY A 404 -16.52 -13.75 -18.44
CA GLY A 404 -15.96 -15.02 -18.90
C GLY A 404 -15.94 -16.02 -17.75
#